data_AF-A0A5D0QUM0-F1
#
_entry.id   AF-A0A5D0QUM0-F1
#
_cell.length_a   1.000
_cell.length_b   1.000
_cell.length_c   1.000
_cell.angle_alpha   90.00
_cell.angle_beta   90.00
_cell.angle_gamma   90.00
#
_symmetry.space_group_name_H-M   'P 1'
#
loop_
_entity.id
_entity.type
_entity.pdbx_description
1 polymer ?
#
loop_
_entity_poly.entity_id
_entity_poly.type
_entity_poly.pdbx_seq_one_letter_code
_entity_poly.pdbx_strand_id
1 'polypeptide(L)'
;MSSKGILELINKQPNDESLKSLDSLIFVSIMGVNNKVRTGTLNEGLNTGKVALIGSDDLKSKLYGLPSVIENISEADKTYSHYNDQILQPFLFENFNFRTMDQKFSGYDLGDSKFNFSHNKDLINNEQFENLIDNHFFQSNSQLLFHMSLKNQFEEIKKLIEEELPLKN
;
A
#
# COMPACT_ATOMS: atom_id res chain seq x y z
N MET A 1 10.37 3.93 -0.04
CA MET A 1 9.34 3.46 0.91
C MET A 1 9.71 3.98 2.28
N SER A 2 8.74 4.44 3.06
CA SER A 2 8.95 5.00 4.40
C SER A 2 9.59 3.98 5.36
N SER A 3 9.14 2.73 5.31
CA SER A 3 9.69 1.61 6.10
C SER A 3 11.18 1.39 5.91
N LYS A 4 11.68 1.46 4.67
CA LYS A 4 13.12 1.45 4.39
C LYS A 4 13.86 2.60 5.06
N GLY A 5 13.27 3.80 5.04
CA GLY A 5 13.84 4.98 5.71
C GLY A 5 13.95 4.79 7.23
N ILE A 6 12.97 4.13 7.84
CA ILE A 6 13.00 3.79 9.28
C ILE A 6 14.13 2.79 9.57
N LEU A 7 14.27 1.73 8.77
CA LEU A 7 15.38 0.77 8.90
C LEU A 7 16.76 1.43 8.72
N GLU A 8 16.87 2.37 7.78
CA GLU A 8 18.10 3.15 7.60
C GLU A 8 18.41 4.06 8.80
N LEU A 9 17.39 4.58 9.49
CA LEU A 9 17.57 5.35 10.74
C LEU A 9 18.04 4.46 11.89
N ILE A 10 17.46 3.27 12.06
CA ILE A 10 17.86 2.28 13.09
C ILE A 10 19.36 1.96 12.95
N ASN A 11 19.83 1.75 11.73
CA ASN A 11 21.23 1.39 11.45
C ASN A 11 22.26 2.50 11.75
N LYS A 12 21.85 3.77 11.83
CA LYS A 12 22.79 4.93 11.82
C LYS A 12 23.08 5.57 13.18
N GLN A 13 22.50 5.08 14.28
CA GLN A 13 22.46 5.80 15.57
C GLN A 13 22.02 7.26 15.39
N PRO A 14 20.72 7.51 15.20
CA PRO A 14 20.20 8.79 14.73
C PRO A 14 20.48 9.93 15.73
N ASN A 15 20.84 11.10 15.20
CA ASN A 15 20.86 12.34 15.97
C ASN A 15 19.42 12.90 16.13
N ASP A 16 19.25 13.92 16.98
CA ASP A 16 17.93 14.51 17.26
C ASP A 16 17.21 15.04 16.01
N GLU A 17 17.96 15.51 15.01
CA GLU A 17 17.40 15.97 13.73
C GLU A 17 16.85 14.79 12.91
N SER A 18 17.57 13.68 12.87
CA SER A 18 17.16 12.44 12.20
C SER A 18 15.91 11.85 12.87
N LEU A 19 15.83 11.91 14.20
CA LEU A 19 14.65 11.45 14.96
C LEU A 19 13.38 12.28 14.67
N LYS A 20 13.50 13.54 14.24
CA LYS A 20 12.33 14.34 13.81
C LYS A 20 11.71 13.82 12.52
N SER A 21 12.48 13.11 11.69
CA SER A 21 11.97 12.49 10.47
C SER A 21 11.22 11.18 10.73
N LEU A 22 11.36 10.58 11.91
CA LEU A 22 10.68 9.32 12.25
C LEU A 22 9.15 9.48 12.25
N ASP A 23 8.63 10.60 12.77
CA ASP A 23 7.18 10.85 12.82
C ASP A 23 6.57 10.84 11.41
N SER A 24 7.23 11.47 10.43
CA SER A 24 6.71 11.51 9.05
C SER A 24 6.83 10.16 8.36
N LEU A 25 7.88 9.38 8.65
CA LEU A 25 8.04 8.04 8.12
C LEU A 25 7.00 7.08 8.71
N ILE A 26 6.70 7.17 10.01
CA ILE A 26 5.63 6.39 10.64
C ILE A 26 4.29 6.77 10.03
N PHE A 27 4.00 8.07 9.90
CA PHE A 27 2.76 8.58 9.28
C PHE A 27 2.52 7.95 7.89
N VAL A 28 3.52 7.99 7.01
CA VAL A 28 3.40 7.40 5.67
C VAL A 28 3.27 5.87 5.73
N SER A 29 3.92 5.20 6.68
CA SER A 29 3.89 3.73 6.80
C SER A 29 2.50 3.23 7.22
N ILE A 30 1.84 3.91 8.15
CA ILE A 30 0.54 3.48 8.68
C ILE A 30 -0.64 3.82 7.77
N MET A 31 -0.51 4.83 6.89
CA MET A 31 -1.59 5.25 5.98
C MET A 31 -2.04 4.14 5.01
N GLY A 32 -1.17 3.16 4.73
CA GLY A 32 -1.48 2.02 3.88
C GLY A 32 -1.86 2.39 2.44
N VAL A 33 -2.33 1.39 1.69
CA VAL A 33 -2.82 1.55 0.32
C VAL A 33 -4.23 0.99 0.25
N ASN A 34 -5.17 1.75 -0.35
CA ASN A 34 -6.55 1.30 -0.56
C ASN A 34 -6.90 1.42 -2.05
N ASN A 35 -6.64 0.35 -2.80
CA ASN A 35 -6.97 0.27 -4.22
C ASN A 35 -8.21 -0.60 -4.42
N LYS A 36 -9.32 0.02 -4.84
CA LYS A 36 -10.55 -0.70 -5.21
C LYS A 36 -10.77 -0.64 -6.71
N VAL A 37 -10.52 -1.75 -7.39
CA VAL A 37 -10.81 -1.89 -8.82
C VAL A 37 -12.32 -2.07 -9.01
N ARG A 38 -12.92 -1.25 -9.87
CA ARG A 38 -14.34 -1.37 -10.23
C ARG A 38 -14.49 -2.36 -11.37
N THR A 39 -15.13 -3.50 -11.13
CA THR A 39 -15.29 -4.60 -12.10
C THR A 39 -16.69 -4.73 -12.67
N GLY A 40 -17.64 -3.86 -12.30
CA GLY A 40 -19.06 -3.99 -12.67
C GLY A 40 -19.31 -4.14 -14.18
N THR A 41 -18.74 -3.26 -15.00
CA THR A 41 -18.89 -3.31 -16.46
C THR A 41 -18.23 -4.55 -17.07
N LEU A 42 -17.04 -4.94 -16.59
CA LEU A 42 -16.37 -6.16 -17.04
C LEU A 42 -17.22 -7.38 -16.71
N ASN A 43 -17.72 -7.47 -15.48
CA ASN A 43 -18.56 -8.58 -15.03
C ASN A 43 -19.86 -8.67 -15.82
N GLU A 44 -20.50 -7.55 -16.15
CA GLU A 44 -21.66 -7.55 -17.05
C GLU A 44 -21.30 -8.13 -18.42
N GLY A 45 -20.20 -7.68 -19.03
CA GLY A 45 -19.74 -8.17 -20.32
C GLY A 45 -19.40 -9.66 -20.34
N LEU A 46 -18.78 -10.16 -19.27
CA LEU A 46 -18.48 -11.58 -19.07
C LEU A 46 -19.77 -12.40 -18.93
N ASN A 47 -20.69 -11.97 -18.05
CA ASN A 47 -21.92 -12.70 -17.73
C ASN A 47 -22.94 -12.71 -18.88
N THR A 48 -22.93 -11.68 -19.72
CA THR A 48 -23.81 -11.59 -20.91
C THR A 48 -23.21 -12.23 -22.16
N GLY A 49 -21.98 -12.76 -22.07
CA GLY A 49 -21.27 -13.35 -23.21
C GLY A 49 -20.77 -12.34 -24.24
N LYS A 50 -20.89 -11.02 -23.99
CA LYS A 50 -20.42 -9.97 -24.91
C LYS A 50 -18.91 -10.05 -25.15
N VAL A 51 -18.13 -10.47 -24.15
CA VAL A 51 -16.68 -10.66 -24.29
C VAL A 51 -16.35 -11.75 -25.32
N ALA A 52 -17.19 -12.77 -25.47
CA ALA A 52 -16.98 -13.84 -26.45
C ALA A 52 -17.09 -13.37 -27.92
N LEU A 53 -17.68 -12.19 -28.15
CA LEU A 53 -17.83 -11.59 -29.48
C LEU A 53 -16.55 -10.88 -29.96
N ILE A 54 -15.56 -10.70 -29.09
CA ILE A 54 -14.27 -10.10 -29.44
C ILE A 54 -13.51 -11.06 -30.38
N GLY A 55 -12.95 -10.51 -31.46
CA GLY A 55 -12.21 -11.28 -32.46
C GLY A 55 -10.87 -11.78 -31.93
N SER A 56 -10.11 -10.91 -31.24
CA SER A 56 -8.84 -11.27 -30.62
C SER A 56 -8.98 -12.30 -29.48
N ASP A 57 -8.42 -13.49 -29.69
CA ASP A 57 -8.36 -14.56 -28.69
C ASP A 57 -7.51 -14.17 -27.47
N ASP A 58 -6.42 -13.43 -27.70
CA ASP A 58 -5.54 -12.93 -26.63
C ASP A 58 -6.28 -11.94 -25.73
N LEU A 59 -7.01 -10.99 -26.34
CA LEU A 59 -7.82 -10.02 -25.59
C LEU A 59 -8.91 -10.72 -24.77
N LYS A 60 -9.61 -11.69 -25.36
CA LYS A 60 -10.61 -12.50 -24.64
C LYS A 60 -9.99 -13.19 -23.43
N SER A 61 -8.89 -13.92 -23.63
CA SER A 61 -8.20 -14.67 -22.58
C SER A 61 -7.83 -13.76 -21.41
N LYS A 62 -7.27 -12.57 -21.71
CA LYS A 62 -6.91 -11.57 -20.69
C LYS A 62 -8.12 -11.03 -19.94
N LEU A 63 -9.22 -10.70 -20.64
CA LEU A 63 -10.44 -10.19 -20.01
C LEU A 63 -11.13 -11.25 -19.12
N TYR A 64 -11.11 -12.52 -19.52
CA TYR A 64 -11.63 -13.63 -18.71
C TYR A 64 -10.76 -13.92 -17.47
N GLY A 65 -9.44 -13.75 -17.58
CA GLY A 65 -8.50 -13.98 -16.46
C GLY A 65 -8.41 -12.81 -15.48
N LEU A 66 -8.70 -11.58 -15.92
CA LEU A 66 -8.54 -10.36 -15.12
C LEU A 66 -9.28 -10.38 -13.76
N PRO A 67 -10.50 -10.91 -13.62
CA PRO A 67 -11.17 -11.00 -12.31
C PRO A 67 -10.36 -11.76 -11.26
N SER A 68 -9.76 -12.90 -11.63
CA SER A 68 -8.94 -13.70 -10.71
C SER A 68 -7.67 -12.95 -10.29
N VAL A 69 -7.04 -12.22 -11.21
CA VAL A 69 -5.88 -11.38 -10.89
C VAL A 69 -6.27 -10.28 -9.89
N ILE A 70 -7.41 -9.61 -10.11
CA ILE A 70 -7.90 -8.56 -9.19
C ILE A 70 -8.21 -9.14 -7.81
N GLU A 71 -8.84 -10.32 -7.75
CA GLU A 71 -9.18 -11.00 -6.50
C GLU A 71 -7.93 -11.36 -5.68
N ASN A 72 -6.94 -12.01 -6.30
CA ASN A 72 -5.69 -12.38 -5.65
C ASN A 72 -4.97 -11.15 -5.04
N ILE A 73 -4.97 -10.03 -5.76
CA ILE A 73 -4.36 -8.78 -5.29
C ILE A 73 -5.18 -8.17 -4.16
N SER A 74 -6.50 -8.22 -4.25
CA SER A 74 -7.37 -7.76 -3.16
C SER A 74 -7.17 -8.57 -1.88
N GLU A 75 -6.92 -9.87 -1.97
CA GLU A 75 -6.61 -10.72 -0.80
C GLU A 75 -5.25 -10.39 -0.19
N ALA A 76 -4.23 -10.15 -1.04
CA ALA A 76 -2.93 -9.68 -0.58
C ALA A 76 -3.04 -8.33 0.15
N ASP A 77 -3.80 -7.38 -0.41
CA ASP A 77 -4.05 -6.07 0.20
C ASP A 77 -4.77 -6.22 1.55
N LYS A 78 -5.78 -7.09 1.65
CA LYS A 78 -6.47 -7.38 2.92
C LYS A 78 -5.53 -7.96 3.98
N THR A 79 -4.62 -8.85 3.57
CA THR A 79 -3.63 -9.44 4.49
C THR A 79 -2.69 -8.37 5.03
N TYR A 80 -2.25 -7.44 4.17
CA TYR A 80 -1.44 -6.31 4.57
C TYR A 80 -2.19 -5.33 5.48
N SER A 81 -3.44 -4.97 5.15
CA SER A 81 -4.28 -4.16 6.03
C SER A 81 -4.49 -4.81 7.39
N HIS A 82 -4.72 -6.12 7.43
CA HIS A 82 -4.84 -6.87 8.67
C HIS A 82 -3.55 -6.81 9.50
N TYR A 83 -2.38 -6.97 8.88
CA TYR A 83 -1.09 -6.80 9.57
C TYR A 83 -0.96 -5.39 10.18
N ASN A 84 -1.28 -4.35 9.41
CA ASN A 84 -1.20 -2.98 9.88
C ASN A 84 -2.15 -2.72 11.06
N ASP A 85 -3.41 -3.15 10.94
CA ASP A 85 -4.47 -2.86 11.92
C ASP A 85 -4.37 -3.71 13.19
N GLN A 86 -3.86 -4.95 13.09
CA GLN A 86 -3.84 -5.90 14.20
C GLN A 86 -2.47 -6.09 14.84
N ILE A 87 -1.39 -5.63 14.18
CA ILE A 87 -0.03 -5.87 14.67
C ILE A 87 0.75 -4.55 14.80
N LEU A 88 0.95 -3.81 13.70
CA LEU A 88 1.80 -2.61 13.73
C LEU A 88 1.15 -1.45 14.51
N GLN A 89 -0.10 -1.10 14.20
CA GLN A 89 -0.80 0.01 14.87
C GLN A 89 -0.99 -0.25 16.37
N PRO A 90 -1.41 -1.44 16.84
CA PRO A 90 -1.49 -1.72 18.29
C PRO A 90 -0.16 -1.50 19.02
N PHE A 91 0.95 -1.96 18.45
CA PHE A 91 2.27 -1.70 19.03
C PHE A 91 2.58 -0.20 19.10
N LEU A 92 2.28 0.55 18.03
CA LEU A 92 2.47 2.00 18.02
C LEU A 92 1.55 2.70 19.03
N PHE A 93 0.32 2.25 19.26
CA PHE A 93 -0.57 2.85 20.26
C PHE A 93 0.02 2.79 21.68
N GLU A 94 0.77 1.74 21.99
CA GLU A 94 1.41 1.57 23.29
C GLU A 94 2.74 2.32 23.41
N ASN A 95 3.47 2.50 22.30
CA ASN A 95 4.88 2.93 22.31
C ASN A 95 5.16 4.25 21.60
N PHE A 96 4.18 4.85 20.91
CA PHE A 96 4.33 6.04 20.09
C PHE A 96 3.26 7.10 20.40
N ASN A 97 3.57 8.37 20.11
CA ASN A 97 2.66 9.49 20.35
C ASN A 97 2.04 9.99 19.05
N PHE A 98 0.88 9.44 18.74
CA PHE A 98 0.06 9.83 17.60
C PHE A 98 -0.31 11.31 17.62
N ARG A 99 -0.60 11.92 18.78
CA ARG A 99 -0.96 13.34 18.84
C ARG A 99 0.16 14.25 18.32
N THR A 100 1.42 13.96 18.69
CA THR A 100 2.57 14.74 18.23
C THR A 100 2.78 14.61 16.72
N MET A 101 2.58 13.41 16.17
CA MET A 101 2.62 13.17 14.72
C MET A 101 1.45 13.86 14.02
N ASP A 102 0.23 13.67 14.48
CA ASP A 102 -0.99 14.20 13.87
C ASP A 102 -1.00 15.73 13.88
N GLN A 103 -0.56 16.39 14.95
CA GLN A 103 -0.39 17.85 14.99
C GLN A 103 0.46 18.37 13.83
N LYS A 104 1.46 17.60 13.39
CA LYS A 104 2.38 17.99 12.32
C LYS A 104 1.89 17.60 10.93
N PHE A 105 1.23 16.44 10.79
CA PHE A 105 1.01 15.82 9.47
C PHE A 105 -0.47 15.63 9.09
N SER A 106 -1.41 15.68 10.04
CA SER A 106 -2.84 15.46 9.74
C SER A 106 -3.57 16.70 9.20
N GLY A 107 -3.00 17.89 9.42
CA GLY A 107 -3.64 19.17 9.11
C GLY A 107 -4.65 19.67 10.17
N TYR A 108 -4.83 18.93 11.26
CA TYR A 108 -5.64 19.35 12.41
C TYR A 108 -4.82 20.16 13.43
N ASP A 109 -5.44 21.17 14.05
CA ASP A 109 -4.88 21.84 15.23
C ASP A 109 -5.35 21.13 16.51
N LEU A 110 -4.50 20.23 17.00
CA LEU A 110 -4.68 19.42 18.19
C LEU A 110 -3.91 19.98 19.39
N GLY A 111 -3.04 20.97 19.19
CA GLY A 111 -2.10 21.50 20.17
C GLY A 111 -1.04 20.48 20.63
N ASP A 112 0.00 20.98 21.30
CA ASP A 112 1.12 20.16 21.73
C ASP A 112 0.73 19.13 22.80
N SER A 113 1.35 17.95 22.73
CA SER A 113 1.28 16.98 23.82
C SER A 113 2.01 17.53 25.05
N LYS A 114 1.39 17.40 26.22
CA LYS A 114 2.00 17.79 27.50
C LYS A 114 3.02 16.77 28.01
N PHE A 115 3.07 15.60 27.39
CA PHE A 115 3.99 14.54 27.81
C PHE A 115 5.33 14.70 27.11
N ASN A 116 6.39 14.73 27.92
CA ASN A 116 7.76 14.95 27.47
C ASN A 116 8.44 13.61 27.30
N PHE A 117 8.18 12.95 26.18
CA PHE A 117 8.69 11.61 25.93
C PHE A 117 9.76 11.63 24.86
N SER A 118 10.82 10.85 25.11
CA SER A 118 11.82 10.46 24.13
C SER A 118 11.31 9.37 23.17
N HIS A 119 10.02 9.35 22.83
CA HIS A 119 9.37 8.24 22.12
C HIS A 119 10.15 7.78 20.89
N ASN A 120 10.62 8.71 20.06
CA ASN A 120 11.33 8.33 18.83
C ASN A 120 12.67 7.67 19.12
N LYS A 121 13.34 8.08 20.21
CA LYS A 121 14.58 7.45 20.66
C LYS A 121 14.31 6.08 21.28
N ASP A 122 13.26 5.95 22.08
CA ASP A 122 12.92 4.68 22.73
C ASP A 122 12.44 3.65 21.68
N LEU A 123 11.65 4.12 20.72
CA LEU A 123 11.12 3.32 19.62
C LEU A 123 12.23 2.81 18.70
N ILE A 124 13.21 3.65 18.35
CA ILE A 124 14.28 3.25 17.43
C ILE A 124 15.31 2.29 18.06
N ASN A 125 15.34 2.21 19.39
CA ASN A 125 16.16 1.26 20.14
C ASN A 125 15.37 0.02 20.58
N ASN A 126 14.19 -0.22 20.00
CA ASN A 126 13.31 -1.33 20.34
C ASN A 126 13.38 -2.43 19.26
N GLU A 127 13.84 -3.62 19.63
CA GLU A 127 13.97 -4.78 18.72
C GLU A 127 12.62 -5.22 18.13
N GLN A 128 11.54 -5.17 18.93
CA GLN A 128 10.21 -5.49 18.43
C GLN A 128 9.77 -4.49 17.36
N PHE A 129 10.06 -3.19 17.53
CA PHE A 129 9.79 -2.20 16.51
C PHE A 129 10.56 -2.47 15.22
N GLU A 130 11.86 -2.79 15.32
CA GLU A 130 12.68 -3.15 14.16
C GLU A 130 12.07 -4.32 13.39
N ASN A 131 11.73 -5.41 14.08
CA ASN A 131 11.09 -6.59 13.47
C ASN A 131 9.76 -6.25 12.79
N LEU A 132 8.94 -5.40 13.41
CA LEU A 132 7.66 -4.99 12.86
C LEU A 132 7.83 -4.16 11.58
N ILE A 133 8.83 -3.27 11.55
CA ILE A 133 9.13 -2.42 10.39
C ILE A 133 9.79 -3.23 9.27
N ASP A 134 10.67 -4.17 9.57
CA ASP A 134 11.26 -5.08 8.58
C ASP A 134 10.19 -5.90 7.88
N ASN A 135 9.30 -6.54 8.64
CA ASN A 135 8.21 -7.30 8.06
C ASN A 135 7.22 -6.40 7.29
N HIS A 136 6.96 -5.18 7.78
CA HIS A 136 6.19 -4.20 7.03
C HIS A 136 6.87 -3.83 5.69
N PHE A 137 8.19 -3.60 5.68
CA PHE A 137 8.97 -3.35 4.46
C PHE A 137 8.88 -4.52 3.48
N PHE A 138 9.05 -5.75 3.95
CA PHE A 138 8.88 -6.95 3.14
C PHE A 138 7.49 -6.99 2.48
N GLN A 139 6.43 -6.84 3.27
CA GLN A 139 5.06 -6.89 2.77
C GLN A 139 4.74 -5.75 1.80
N SER A 140 5.17 -4.52 2.08
CA SER A 140 4.97 -3.39 1.17
C SER A 140 5.68 -3.59 -0.17
N ASN A 141 6.85 -4.24 -0.19
CA ASN A 141 7.52 -4.61 -1.45
C ASN A 141 6.72 -5.67 -2.22
N SER A 142 6.22 -6.71 -1.55
CA SER A 142 5.36 -7.71 -2.19
C SER A 142 4.10 -7.06 -2.77
N GLN A 143 3.45 -6.18 -2.01
CA GLN A 143 2.29 -5.41 -2.46
C GLN A 143 2.63 -4.58 -3.71
N LEU A 144 3.77 -3.86 -3.72
CA LEU A 144 4.21 -3.11 -4.90
C LEU A 144 4.34 -4.01 -6.13
N LEU A 145 4.96 -5.19 -6.01
CA LEU A 145 5.11 -6.13 -7.11
C LEU A 145 3.76 -6.61 -7.66
N PHE A 146 2.81 -6.91 -6.78
CA PHE A 146 1.46 -7.30 -7.18
C PHE A 146 0.73 -6.19 -7.94
N HIS A 147 0.76 -4.95 -7.43
CA HIS A 147 0.14 -3.81 -8.10
C HIS A 147 0.83 -3.44 -9.41
N MET A 148 2.16 -3.61 -9.51
CA MET A 148 2.89 -3.48 -10.78
C MET A 148 2.45 -4.53 -11.80
N SER A 149 2.25 -5.78 -11.37
CA SER A 149 1.72 -6.85 -12.24
C SER A 149 0.33 -6.50 -12.76
N LEU A 150 -0.57 -6.02 -11.90
CA LEU A 150 -1.91 -5.56 -12.31
C LEU A 150 -1.87 -4.40 -13.29
N LYS A 151 -1.01 -3.41 -13.03
CA LYS A 151 -0.78 -2.29 -13.94
C LYS A 151 -0.36 -2.79 -15.31
N ASN A 152 0.59 -3.71 -15.38
CA ASN A 152 1.05 -4.29 -16.64
C ASN A 152 -0.07 -5.05 -17.36
N GLN A 153 -0.92 -5.81 -16.64
CA GLN A 153 -2.09 -6.47 -17.24
C GLN A 153 -3.07 -5.44 -17.82
N PHE A 154 -3.34 -4.33 -17.13
CA PHE A 154 -4.20 -3.27 -17.66
C PHE A 154 -3.60 -2.58 -18.88
N GLU A 155 -2.30 -2.32 -18.89
CA GLU A 155 -1.60 -1.73 -20.03
C GLU A 155 -1.63 -2.65 -21.26
N GLU A 156 -1.46 -3.96 -21.05
CA GLU A 156 -1.58 -4.96 -22.11
C GLU A 156 -3.00 -5.08 -22.66
N ILE A 157 -4.01 -5.17 -21.78
CA ILE A 157 -5.43 -5.18 -22.19
C ILE A 157 -5.78 -3.92 -22.97
N LYS A 158 -5.33 -2.75 -22.50
CA LYS A 158 -5.54 -1.48 -23.19
C LYS A 158 -4.96 -1.50 -24.61
N LYS A 159 -3.71 -1.95 -24.76
CA LYS A 159 -3.06 -2.08 -26.07
C LYS A 159 -3.86 -2.99 -27.01
N LEU A 160 -4.30 -4.15 -26.52
CA LEU A 160 -5.09 -5.10 -27.30
C LEU A 160 -6.46 -4.52 -27.70
N ILE A 161 -7.10 -3.73 -26.83
CA ILE A 161 -8.35 -3.02 -27.17
C ILE A 161 -8.10 -1.99 -28.29
N GLU A 162 -7.00 -1.24 -28.21
CA GLU A 162 -6.63 -0.25 -29.22
C GLU A 162 -6.31 -0.88 -30.59
N GLU A 163 -5.80 -2.12 -30.61
CA GLU A 163 -5.56 -2.90 -31.82
C GLU A 163 -6.86 -3.50 -32.42
N GLU A 164 -7.80 -3.90 -31.57
CA GLU A 164 -9.08 -4.49 -31.97
C GLU A 164 -10.08 -3.44 -32.51
N LEU A 165 -10.05 -2.23 -31.96
CA LEU A 165 -10.91 -1.14 -32.41
C LEU A 165 -10.36 -0.54 -33.71
N PRO A 166 -11.11 -0.56 -34.83
CA PRO A 166 -10.65 0.13 -36.03
C PRO A 166 -10.51 1.62 -35.70
N LEU A 167 -9.32 2.19 -35.98
CA LEU A 167 -9.12 3.64 -35.99
C LEU A 167 -10.22 4.25 -36.86
N LYS A 168 -11.19 4.94 -36.23
CA LYS A 168 -12.14 5.77 -36.96
C LYS A 168 -11.35 6.93 -37.55
N ASN A 169 -10.97 6.79 -38.82
CA ASN A 169 -10.65 7.92 -39.69
C ASN A 169 -11.94 8.64 -40.09
#